data_AF-A0A5N5SVH8-F1
#
_entry.id   AF-A0A5N5SVH8-F1
#
_cell.length_a   1.000
_cell.length_b   1.000
_cell.length_c   1.000
_cell.angle_alpha   90.00
_cell.angle_beta   90.00
_cell.angle_gamma   90.00
#
_symmetry.space_group_name_H-M   'P 1'
#
loop_
_entity.id
_entity.type
_entity.pdbx_description
1 polymer ?
#
loop_
_entity_poly.entity_id
_entity_poly.type
_entity_poly.pdbx_seq_one_letter_code
_entity_poly.pdbx_strand_id
1 'polypeptide(L)'
;MNESFVTFLIEGVESYNSDPDTEHLGELFLTLLLAFNLQFFDASKITQENGVKDGQSENLVIKVLSRKSEYKYFIEKILILFNREEDPVCMFEHEPRPVHSVLRMMVDIFQCGSTAKLLYTNDEKVLCDIILRQLTDLPSDDME
;
A
#
# COMPACT_ATOMS: atom_id res chain seq x y z
N MET A 1 15.34 -7.08 1.77
CA MET A 1 15.35 -5.68 2.25
C MET A 1 15.28 -5.69 3.77
N ASN A 2 15.90 -4.74 4.48
CA ASN A 2 15.84 -4.63 5.94
C ASN A 2 15.09 -3.35 6.38
N GLU A 3 14.85 -3.21 7.68
CA GLU A 3 14.13 -2.05 8.24
C GLU A 3 14.76 -0.71 7.89
N SER A 4 16.10 -0.61 7.90
CA SER A 4 16.82 0.63 7.57
C SER A 4 16.58 1.06 6.13
N PHE A 5 16.56 0.11 5.20
CA PHE A 5 16.29 0.42 3.80
C PHE A 5 14.82 0.78 3.56
N VAL A 6 13.89 0.08 4.21
CA VAL A 6 12.46 0.44 4.16
C VAL A 6 12.26 1.86 4.70
N THR A 7 12.93 2.20 5.80
CA THR A 7 12.90 3.55 6.39
C THR A 7 13.44 4.59 5.40
N PHE A 8 14.57 4.31 4.76
CA PHE A 8 15.15 5.18 3.72
C PHE A 8 14.19 5.43 2.56
N LEU A 9 13.49 4.40 2.07
CA LEU A 9 12.50 4.56 1.00
C LEU A 9 11.34 5.45 1.44
N ILE A 10 10.75 5.18 2.60
CA ILE A 10 9.62 5.97 3.12
C ILE A 10 10.06 7.43 3.33
N GLU A 11 11.24 7.67 3.89
CA GLU A 11 11.76 9.03 4.09
C GLU A 11 12.06 9.75 2.78
N GLY A 12 12.50 9.03 1.75
CA GLY A 12 12.65 9.62 0.43
C GLY A 12 11.31 9.95 -0.24
N VAL A 13 10.25 9.16 -0.04
CA VAL A 13 8.89 9.52 -0.47
C VAL A 13 8.44 10.82 0.22
N GLU A 14 8.67 10.95 1.53
CA GLU A 14 8.31 12.18 2.26
C GLU A 14 9.16 13.40 1.85
N SER A 15 10.43 13.20 1.50
CA SER A 15 11.36 14.31 1.26
C SER A 15 11.33 14.83 -0.17
N TYR A 16 11.25 13.94 -1.17
CA TYR A 16 11.43 14.30 -2.58
C TYR A 16 10.14 14.74 -3.29
N ASN A 17 8.98 14.56 -2.66
CA ASN A 17 7.70 14.94 -3.25
C ASN A 17 7.43 16.46 -3.25
N SER A 18 8.27 17.26 -2.57
CA SER A 18 8.11 18.72 -2.49
C SER A 18 8.87 19.49 -3.58
N ASP A 19 9.79 18.84 -4.29
CA ASP A 19 10.65 19.46 -5.31
C ASP A 19 10.38 18.82 -6.69
N PRO A 20 9.93 19.59 -7.70
CA PRO A 20 9.67 19.10 -9.05
C PRO A 20 10.84 18.35 -9.69
N ASP A 21 12.09 18.73 -9.37
CA ASP A 21 13.27 18.08 -9.95
C ASP A 21 13.52 16.69 -9.33
N THR A 22 12.93 16.40 -8.18
CA THR A 22 13.10 15.12 -7.45
C THR A 22 11.81 14.30 -7.30
N GLU A 23 10.66 14.82 -7.72
CA GLU A 23 9.36 14.16 -7.57
C GLU A 23 9.37 12.74 -8.15
N HIS A 24 9.96 12.58 -9.35
CA HIS A 24 10.06 11.28 -10.01
C HIS A 24 10.85 10.24 -9.18
N LEU A 25 11.88 10.68 -8.44
CA LEU A 25 12.62 9.79 -7.55
C LEU A 25 11.74 9.31 -6.38
N GLY A 26 10.91 10.21 -5.84
CA GLY A 26 9.91 9.87 -4.82
C GLY A 26 8.91 8.83 -5.33
N GLU A 27 8.43 8.96 -6.56
CA GLU A 27 7.53 7.99 -7.21
C GLU A 27 8.18 6.61 -7.38
N LEU A 28 9.47 6.57 -7.77
CA LEU A 28 10.22 5.31 -7.86
C LEU A 28 10.39 4.65 -6.49
N PHE A 29 10.61 5.44 -5.44
CA PHE A 29 10.72 4.92 -4.07
C PHE A 29 9.38 4.33 -3.61
N LEU A 30 8.27 5.01 -3.89
CA LEU A 30 6.93 4.51 -3.61
C LEU A 30 6.65 3.21 -4.37
N THR A 31 6.98 3.17 -5.66
CA THR A 31 6.79 1.98 -6.50
C THR A 31 7.59 0.78 -5.97
N LEU A 32 8.84 0.99 -5.59
CA LEU A 32 9.67 -0.06 -4.99
C LEU A 32 9.12 -0.54 -3.65
N LEU A 33 8.60 0.37 -2.82
CA LEU A 33 7.99 0.05 -1.54
C LEU A 33 6.71 -0.79 -1.71
N LEU A 34 5.86 -0.43 -2.67
CA LEU A 34 4.65 -1.17 -3.04
C LEU A 34 5.00 -2.59 -3.54
N ALA A 35 5.97 -2.70 -4.45
CA ALA A 35 6.44 -3.97 -4.96
C ALA A 35 7.00 -4.87 -3.85
N PHE A 36 7.77 -4.30 -2.91
CA PHE A 36 8.29 -5.03 -1.77
C PHE A 36 7.16 -5.49 -0.83
N ASN A 37 6.13 -4.69 -0.61
CA ASN A 37 5.00 -5.06 0.25
C ASN A 37 4.23 -6.29 -0.26
N LEU A 38 4.16 -6.49 -1.58
CA LEU A 38 3.45 -7.62 -2.19
C LEU A 38 3.96 -8.99 -1.74
N GLN A 39 5.24 -9.14 -1.40
CA GLN A 39 5.78 -10.44 -0.98
C GLN A 39 5.14 -10.96 0.33
N PHE A 40 4.54 -10.07 1.14
CA PHE A 40 3.89 -10.45 2.40
C PHE A 40 2.45 -10.97 2.17
N PHE A 41 1.92 -10.86 0.94
CA PHE A 41 0.60 -11.36 0.58
C PHE A 41 0.50 -12.88 0.72
N ASP A 42 1.43 -13.64 0.13
CA ASP A 42 1.37 -15.10 0.13
C ASP A 42 1.61 -15.71 1.52
N ALA A 43 2.46 -15.08 2.33
CA ALA A 43 2.66 -15.47 3.73
C ALA A 43 1.35 -15.41 4.56
N SER A 44 0.45 -14.48 4.21
CA SER A 44 -0.84 -14.35 4.88
C SER A 44 -1.85 -15.44 4.46
N LYS A 45 -1.78 -15.95 3.22
CA LYS A 45 -2.63 -17.04 2.71
C LYS A 45 -2.26 -18.40 3.32
N ILE A 46 -0.97 -18.73 3.37
CA ILE A 46 -0.46 -20.00 3.93
C ILE A 46 -0.94 -20.22 5.38
N THR A 47 -1.10 -19.12 6.13
CA THR A 47 -1.51 -19.15 7.54
C THR A 47 -3.03 -19.38 7.70
N GLN A 48 -3.87 -18.85 6.82
CA GLN A 48 -5.32 -19.02 6.90
C GLN A 48 -5.75 -20.45 6.55
N GLU A 49 -5.06 -21.09 5.61
CA GLU A 49 -5.38 -22.44 5.14
C GLU A 49 -4.95 -23.53 6.14
N ASN A 50 -3.83 -23.33 6.84
CA ASN A 50 -3.24 -24.34 7.71
C ASN A 50 -3.55 -24.17 9.21
N GLY A 51 -4.25 -23.11 9.62
CA GLY A 51 -4.66 -22.88 11.02
C GLY A 51 -3.52 -22.71 12.05
N VAL A 52 -2.27 -22.74 11.59
CA VAL A 52 -1.05 -22.67 12.40
C VAL A 52 -0.44 -21.28 12.22
N LYS A 53 -0.48 -20.45 13.28
CA LYS A 53 0.10 -19.10 13.34
C LYS A 53 1.63 -19.07 13.40
N ASP A 54 2.30 -20.17 13.12
CA ASP A 54 3.74 -20.30 13.33
C ASP A 54 4.47 -19.91 12.03
N GLY A 55 5.14 -18.76 12.05
CA GLY A 55 5.99 -18.29 10.95
C GLY A 55 5.47 -17.11 10.13
N GLN A 56 4.57 -16.27 10.66
CA GLN A 56 4.30 -14.98 10.01
C GLN A 56 5.59 -14.16 9.95
N SER A 57 6.17 -14.06 8.75
CA SER A 57 7.13 -13.00 8.43
C SER A 57 6.43 -11.67 8.68
N GLU A 58 6.77 -10.99 9.77
CA GLU A 58 6.30 -9.66 10.10
C GLU A 58 6.43 -8.76 8.86
N ASN A 59 5.33 -8.09 8.46
CA ASN A 59 5.38 -7.16 7.34
C ASN A 59 6.26 -5.97 7.76
N LEU A 60 7.50 -5.96 7.26
CA LEU A 60 8.51 -4.96 7.56
C LEU A 60 8.07 -3.55 7.20
N VAL A 61 7.27 -3.38 6.14
CA VAL A 61 6.75 -2.07 5.73
C VAL A 61 5.80 -1.54 6.79
N ILE A 62 4.83 -2.35 7.20
CA ILE A 62 3.87 -1.98 8.25
C ILE A 62 4.56 -1.74 9.59
N LYS A 63 5.55 -2.56 9.95
CA LYS A 63 6.36 -2.38 11.16
C LYS A 63 7.10 -1.03 11.18
N VAL A 64 7.62 -0.59 10.05
CA VAL A 64 8.33 0.71 9.97
C VAL A 64 7.33 1.85 9.98
N LEU A 65 6.23 1.74 9.23
CA LEU A 65 5.14 2.72 9.23
C LEU A 65 4.54 2.91 10.63
N SER A 66 4.46 1.86 11.46
CA SER A 66 3.90 1.97 12.81
C SER A 66 4.74 2.78 13.80
N ARG A 67 5.96 3.21 13.42
CA ARG A 67 6.91 3.90 14.32
C ARG A 67 6.69 5.41 14.42
N LYS A 68 6.09 6.02 13.40
CA LYS A 68 5.78 7.46 13.37
C LYS A 68 4.26 7.63 13.34
N SER A 69 3.80 8.79 13.80
CA SER A 69 2.37 9.13 13.82
C SER A 69 1.87 9.73 12.52
N GLU A 70 2.76 10.09 11.59
CA GLU A 70 2.42 10.81 10.36
C GLU A 70 3.39 10.46 9.23
N TYR A 71 2.82 10.28 8.03
CA TYR A 71 3.51 10.15 6.75
C TYR A 71 2.64 10.80 5.68
N LYS A 72 2.68 12.13 5.61
CA LYS A 72 1.72 12.93 4.87
C LYS A 72 1.76 12.61 3.37
N TYR A 73 2.93 12.69 2.76
CA TYR A 73 3.06 12.54 1.31
C TYR A 73 2.87 11.09 0.87
N PHE A 74 3.34 10.14 1.67
CA PHE A 74 3.09 8.72 1.42
C PHE A 74 1.59 8.41 1.38
N ILE A 75 0.83 8.82 2.41
CA ILE A 75 -0.62 8.56 2.47
C ILE A 75 -1.34 9.29 1.35
N GLU A 76 -1.00 10.55 1.07
CA GLU A 76 -1.59 11.33 -0.02
C GLU A 76 -1.39 10.63 -1.38
N LYS A 77 -0.16 10.19 -1.70
CA LYS A 77 0.13 9.50 -2.96
C LYS A 77 -0.58 8.14 -3.05
N ILE A 78 -0.68 7.39 -1.95
CA ILE A 78 -1.45 6.14 -1.90
C ILE A 78 -2.92 6.39 -2.22
N LEU A 79 -3.53 7.42 -1.62
CA LEU A 79 -4.94 7.78 -1.88
C LEU A 79 -5.17 8.25 -3.32
N ILE A 80 -4.23 9.01 -3.89
CA ILE A 80 -4.30 9.43 -5.30
C ILE A 80 -4.28 8.21 -6.23
N LEU A 81 -3.33 7.29 -6.04
CA LEU A 81 -3.24 6.07 -6.85
C LEU A 81 -4.49 5.20 -6.69
N PHE A 82 -4.98 5.06 -5.45
CA PHE A 82 -6.19 4.29 -5.15
C PHE A 82 -7.43 4.86 -5.84
N ASN A 83 -7.61 6.19 -5.82
CA ASN A 83 -8.72 6.86 -6.50
C ASN A 83 -8.65 6.73 -8.04
N ARG A 84 -7.44 6.62 -8.60
CA ARG A 84 -7.21 6.46 -10.04
C ARG A 84 -7.24 5.01 -10.52
N GLU A 85 -7.29 4.05 -9.59
CA GLU A 85 -7.19 2.61 -9.91
C GLU A 85 -5.88 2.30 -10.65
N GLU A 86 -4.82 3.07 -10.34
CA GLU A 86 -3.50 2.93 -10.95
C GLU A 86 -2.60 2.03 -10.08
N ASP A 87 -2.01 1.01 -10.70
CA ASP A 87 -0.98 0.18 -10.06
C ASP A 87 0.40 0.46 -10.69
N PRO A 88 1.30 1.20 -10.01
CA PRO A 88 2.63 1.50 -10.54
C PRO A 88 3.55 0.27 -10.59
N VAL A 89 3.21 -0.83 -9.90
CA VAL A 89 3.99 -2.07 -9.91
C VAL A 89 3.62 -2.95 -11.11
N CYS A 90 2.40 -2.83 -11.63
CA CYS A 90 1.89 -3.64 -12.74
C CYS A 90 2.42 -3.15 -14.10
N MET A 91 3.73 -3.23 -14.32
CA MET A 91 4.38 -2.79 -15.56
C MET A 91 4.36 -3.83 -16.69
N PHE A 92 4.17 -5.12 -16.36
CA PHE A 92 4.23 -6.22 -17.32
C PHE A 92 2.97 -7.08 -17.28
N GLU A 93 2.47 -7.46 -18.46
CA GLU A 93 1.37 -8.40 -18.63
C GLU A 93 1.86 -9.84 -18.49
N HIS A 94 2.13 -10.26 -17.24
CA HIS A 94 2.50 -11.63 -16.92
C HIS A 94 1.34 -12.35 -16.23
N GLU A 95 1.21 -13.64 -16.52
CA GLU A 95 0.24 -14.52 -15.86
C GLU A 95 0.94 -15.51 -14.92
N PRO A 96 0.43 -15.74 -13.70
CA PRO A 96 -0.74 -15.06 -13.12
C PRO A 96 -0.44 -13.61 -12.75
N ARG A 97 -1.40 -12.71 -13.02
CA ARG A 97 -1.25 -11.30 -12.62
C ARG A 97 -1.16 -11.18 -11.08
N PRO A 98 -0.20 -10.41 -10.54
CA PRO A 98 -0.12 -10.17 -9.10
C PRO A 98 -1.35 -9.42 -8.59
N VAL A 99 -1.59 -9.49 -7.28
CA VAL A 99 -2.59 -8.64 -6.63
C VAL A 99 -2.23 -7.17 -6.82
N HIS A 100 -3.25 -6.33 -7.01
CA HIS A 100 -3.09 -4.89 -7.10
C HIS A 100 -2.33 -4.34 -5.88
N SER A 101 -1.17 -3.73 -6.13
CA SER A 101 -0.20 -3.38 -5.08
C SER A 101 -0.71 -2.30 -4.12
N VAL A 102 -1.37 -1.27 -4.66
CA VAL A 102 -1.98 -0.18 -3.87
C VAL A 102 -3.12 -0.70 -2.99
N LEU A 103 -4.04 -1.49 -3.56
CA LEU A 103 -5.11 -2.12 -2.80
C LEU A 103 -4.54 -3.00 -1.68
N ARG A 104 -3.48 -3.78 -1.97
CA ARG A 104 -2.84 -4.60 -0.95
C ARG A 104 -2.22 -3.76 0.17
N MET A 105 -1.50 -2.70 -0.17
CA MET A 105 -0.94 -1.77 0.80
C MET A 105 -2.03 -1.16 1.70
N MET A 106 -3.15 -0.74 1.13
CA MET A 106 -4.29 -0.21 1.88
C MET A 106 -4.83 -1.24 2.88
N VAL A 107 -5.06 -2.48 2.45
CA VAL A 107 -5.48 -3.57 3.33
C VAL A 107 -4.48 -3.76 4.48
N ASP A 108 -3.18 -3.81 4.18
CA ASP A 108 -2.13 -3.98 5.20
C ASP A 108 -2.09 -2.81 6.20
N ILE A 109 -2.27 -1.56 5.73
CA ILE A 109 -2.35 -0.36 6.59
C ILE A 109 -3.53 -0.46 7.56
N PHE A 110 -4.70 -0.90 7.09
CA PHE A 110 -5.91 -1.02 7.92
C PHE A 110 -5.92 -2.26 8.83
N GLN A 111 -5.11 -3.27 8.55
CA GLN A 111 -4.98 -4.45 9.41
C GLN A 111 -4.22 -4.17 10.72
N CYS A 112 -3.47 -3.07 10.80
CA CYS A 112 -2.75 -2.66 12.00
C CYS A 112 -3.27 -1.33 12.55
N GLY A 113 -3.75 -1.33 13.80
CA GLY A 113 -4.41 -0.17 14.39
C GLY A 113 -3.52 1.06 14.62
N SER A 114 -2.19 0.92 14.59
CA SER A 114 -1.27 2.06 14.60
C SER A 114 -1.11 2.68 13.21
N THR A 115 -1.02 1.88 12.15
CA THR A 115 -0.90 2.40 10.77
C THR A 115 -2.24 2.89 10.22
N ALA A 116 -3.37 2.33 10.66
CA ALA A 116 -4.70 2.84 10.30
C ALA A 116 -4.90 4.31 10.69
N LYS A 117 -4.26 4.77 11.77
CA LYS A 117 -4.30 6.16 12.24
C LYS A 117 -3.45 7.14 11.42
N LEU A 118 -2.71 6.64 10.42
CA LEU A 118 -1.95 7.50 9.50
C LEU A 118 -2.88 8.25 8.53
N LEU A 119 -4.11 7.75 8.31
CA LEU A 119 -5.14 8.51 7.61
C LEU A 119 -5.78 9.51 8.58
N TYR A 120 -5.85 10.78 8.20
CA TYR A 120 -6.63 11.75 8.97
C TYR A 120 -8.12 11.45 8.81
N THR A 121 -8.93 11.89 9.77
CA THR A 121 -10.38 11.66 9.77
C THR A 121 -11.10 12.19 8.52
N ASN A 122 -10.51 13.18 7.84
CA ASN A 122 -11.02 13.66 6.54
C ASN A 122 -10.68 12.68 5.41
N ASP A 123 -9.46 12.13 5.40
CA ASP A 123 -9.00 11.17 4.41
C ASP A 123 -9.82 9.86 4.50
N GLU A 124 -10.20 9.44 5.70
CA GLU A 124 -11.08 8.29 5.91
C GLU A 124 -12.45 8.46 5.21
N LYS A 125 -13.04 9.66 5.26
CA LYS A 125 -14.32 9.93 4.58
C LYS A 125 -14.16 9.91 3.08
N VAL A 126 -13.11 10.57 2.57
CA VAL A 126 -12.78 10.56 1.14
C VAL A 126 -12.56 9.13 0.65
N LEU A 127 -11.84 8.32 1.42
CA LEU A 127 -11.62 6.92 1.10
C LEU A 127 -12.94 6.12 1.04
N CYS A 128 -13.84 6.30 2.01
CA CYS A 128 -15.16 5.68 1.98
C CYS A 128 -15.96 6.09 0.72
N ASP A 129 -15.92 7.37 0.34
CA ASP A 129 -16.60 7.85 -0.86
C ASP A 129 -16.01 7.23 -2.14
N ILE A 130 -14.68 7.08 -2.21
CA ILE A 130 -14.00 6.39 -3.32
C ILE A 130 -14.43 4.93 -3.40
N ILE A 131 -14.36 4.20 -2.28
CA ILE A 131 -14.72 2.78 -2.23
C ILE A 131 -16.19 2.58 -2.62
N LEU A 132 -17.10 3.38 -2.08
CA LEU A 132 -18.53 3.28 -2.41
C LEU A 132 -18.77 3.55 -3.90
N ARG A 133 -18.17 4.60 -4.45
CA ARG A 133 -18.27 4.92 -5.88
C ARG A 133 -17.76 3.78 -6.75
N GLN A 134 -16.57 3.27 -6.46
CA GLN A 134 -15.98 2.15 -7.20
C GLN A 134 -16.88 0.92 -7.14
N LEU A 135 -17.36 0.54 -5.95
CA LEU A 135 -18.28 -0.60 -5.80
C LEU A 135 -19.61 -0.42 -6.54
N THR A 136 -20.14 0.80 -6.63
CA THR A 136 -21.38 1.06 -7.39
C THR A 136 -21.18 1.11 -8.90
N ASP A 137 -19.97 1.47 -9.34
CA ASP A 137 -19.60 1.55 -10.75
C ASP A 137 -19.20 0.17 -11.31
N LEU A 138 -18.93 -0.83 -10.46
CA LEU A 138 -18.62 -2.19 -10.89
C LEU A 138 -19.77 -2.79 -11.70
N PRO A 139 -19.53 -3.26 -12.94
CA PRO A 139 -20.54 -3.95 -13.72
C PRO A 139 -20.89 -5.29 -13.07
N SER A 140 -22.13 -5.74 -13.25
CA SER A 140 -22.66 -6.95 -12.60
C SER A 140 -21.92 -8.25 -12.96
N ASP A 141 -21.12 -8.24 -14.03
CA ASP A 141 -20.39 -9.39 -14.56
C ASP A 141 -18.94 -9.52 -14.05
N ASP A 142 -18.39 -8.54 -13.31
CA ASP A 142 -17.02 -8.61 -12.76
C ASP A 142 -16.94 -9.40 -11.42
N MET A 143 -17.99 -10.15 -11.09
CA MET A 143 -18.07 -11.02 -9.90
C MET A 143 -17.89 -12.53 -10.20
N GLU A 144 -17.22 -12.89 -11.30
CA GLU A 144 -16.79 -14.28 -11.60
C GLU A 144 -15.29 -14.51 -11.39
#